data_AF-A0A7V2LKV7-F1
#
_entry.id   AF-A0A7V2LKV7-F1
#
_cell.length_a   1.000
_cell.length_b   1.000
_cell.length_c   1.000
_cell.angle_alpha   90.00
_cell.angle_beta   90.00
_cell.angle_gamma   90.00
#
_symmetry.space_group_name_H-M   'P 1'
#
loop_
_entity.id
_entity.type
_entity.pdbx_description
1 polymer ?
#
loop_
_entity_poly.entity_id
_entity_poly.type
_entity_poly.pdbx_seq_one_letter_code
_entity_poly.pdbx_strand_id
1 'polypeptide(L)'
;TTELDPTTLTSTHLLVQVGESGVIPSEAERHQSITIGPKPDTEQPYTLATYAWRCAQLLLISYETLADGRFVVYDVETTGTNIRRDELVEIAAATYENQQPVGEGFQRLIRPARGYIPRAATRVHGIHFQDVADAPSVAQVLPEFLDYVGNETVVGHNIIRFDNRFIDGATGKYLDGQGFNPLCIDTLRLAHRLLRGRPRYTLESLARALEVGEKVLHRAEDDLKLTAQVFFALTEYIIDEKEREALAEFLPLVGLSALAENIELVDENSSLMHGAVRMLAAGRGRSQLEALLDDLPAAFQPAAFELSLKLESQVAPVTPEDEEWEALQKAFFQHVEAFQRYGSDGSLASFLDYQALLHSVDTSVHMRDDEHITMMTLHNAKGVEFPIVIIIGVEQENLPLWRTLDDPQQVAEERRVLYVGITRAKDAVYLFSTRNRSDGFLRNPSRFAFEIPPEYIRRIRVGSKGRVQELS
;
A
#
# COMPACT_ATOMS: atom_id res chain seq x y z
N THR A 1 6.58 -11.89 -51.36
CA THR A 1 6.82 -10.73 -52.24
C THR A 1 5.57 -9.89 -52.33
N THR A 2 5.33 -9.12 -51.29
CA THR A 2 4.45 -7.95 -51.20
C THR A 2 4.86 -7.24 -49.93
N GLU A 3 4.88 -5.91 -49.94
CA GLU A 3 5.26 -5.12 -48.78
C GLU A 3 4.09 -5.05 -47.79
N LEU A 4 4.40 -5.05 -46.49
CA LEU A 4 3.48 -4.66 -45.42
C LEU A 4 4.06 -3.43 -44.74
N ASP A 5 3.19 -2.47 -44.44
CA ASP A 5 3.56 -1.18 -43.88
C ASP A 5 4.06 -1.34 -42.43
N PRO A 6 5.28 -0.86 -42.07
CA PRO A 6 5.79 -0.96 -40.71
C PRO A 6 4.98 -0.20 -39.64
N THR A 7 4.01 0.64 -40.03
CA THR A 7 3.29 1.53 -39.12
C THR A 7 2.04 0.91 -38.45
N THR A 8 1.70 -0.35 -38.73
CA THR A 8 0.35 -0.89 -38.39
C THR A 8 0.26 -2.21 -37.61
N LEU A 9 1.34 -2.76 -37.04
CA LEU A 9 1.25 -4.01 -36.24
C LEU A 9 1.99 -3.94 -34.89
N THR A 10 1.28 -4.30 -33.82
CA THR A 10 1.74 -4.42 -32.44
C THR A 10 1.72 -5.89 -31.97
N SER A 11 2.56 -6.23 -30.99
CA SER A 11 2.71 -7.55 -30.31
C SER A 11 3.52 -8.66 -31.03
N THR A 12 3.87 -9.72 -30.27
CA THR A 12 5.03 -10.60 -30.48
C THR A 12 4.73 -12.07 -30.14
N HIS A 13 5.35 -13.07 -30.81
CA HIS A 13 5.09 -14.52 -30.61
C HIS A 13 6.36 -15.43 -30.63
N LEU A 14 6.29 -16.62 -29.97
CA LEU A 14 7.38 -17.60 -29.72
C LEU A 14 6.81 -19.04 -29.47
N LEU A 15 7.60 -20.14 -29.48
CA LEU A 15 7.15 -21.57 -29.47
C LEU A 15 8.10 -22.61 -28.77
N VAL A 16 7.59 -23.79 -28.30
CA VAL A 16 8.20 -24.73 -27.26
C VAL A 16 7.82 -26.25 -27.40
N GLN A 17 8.54 -27.28 -26.82
CA GLN A 17 8.11 -28.73 -26.67
C GLN A 17 8.83 -29.65 -25.59
N VAL A 18 8.49 -30.99 -25.43
CA VAL A 18 8.42 -31.82 -24.14
C VAL A 18 8.67 -33.41 -24.24
N GLY A 19 8.89 -34.22 -23.13
CA GLY A 19 9.24 -35.72 -23.04
C GLY A 19 8.87 -36.66 -21.78
N GLU A 20 9.46 -37.88 -21.56
CA GLU A 20 9.00 -39.08 -20.69
C GLU A 20 10.18 -39.93 -19.97
N SER A 21 10.22 -40.75 -18.85
CA SER A 21 9.32 -41.35 -17.76
C SER A 21 9.97 -41.97 -16.42
N GLY A 22 9.23 -42.14 -15.26
CA GLY A 22 9.38 -43.17 -14.14
C GLY A 22 8.99 -42.83 -12.63
N VAL A 23 9.06 -43.69 -11.54
CA VAL A 23 8.01 -44.53 -10.79
C VAL A 23 8.00 -44.36 -9.19
N ILE A 24 6.94 -44.69 -8.35
CA ILE A 24 6.75 -44.35 -6.85
C ILE A 24 6.13 -45.43 -5.83
N PRO A 25 6.40 -45.40 -4.48
CA PRO A 25 5.88 -46.29 -3.37
C PRO A 25 4.74 -45.75 -2.40
N SER A 26 4.56 -46.25 -1.13
CA SER A 26 3.26 -46.30 -0.37
C SER A 26 3.14 -45.71 1.08
N GLU A 27 1.88 -45.69 1.61
CA GLU A 27 1.26 -44.87 2.68
C GLU A 27 1.91 -44.66 4.08
N ALA A 28 2.84 -45.49 4.56
CA ALA A 28 3.09 -45.57 6.01
C ALA A 28 3.86 -44.37 6.62
N GLU A 29 4.68 -43.68 5.83
CA GLU A 29 5.62 -42.66 6.30
C GLU A 29 5.02 -41.25 6.29
N ARG A 30 4.15 -41.03 7.28
CA ARG A 30 3.40 -39.81 7.57
C ARG A 30 4.25 -38.52 7.63
N HIS A 31 3.64 -37.40 7.24
CA HIS A 31 4.10 -36.03 7.49
C HIS A 31 5.52 -35.73 6.99
N GLN A 32 5.72 -35.85 5.68
CA GLN A 32 6.76 -35.11 4.97
C GLN A 32 6.09 -34.13 4.00
N SER A 33 6.87 -33.15 3.54
CA SER A 33 6.44 -31.96 2.78
C SER A 33 5.42 -32.22 1.66
N ILE A 34 4.58 -31.20 1.38
CA ILE A 34 4.03 -31.02 0.02
C ILE A 34 5.24 -30.97 -0.91
N THR A 35 5.42 -32.03 -1.68
CA THR A 35 6.62 -32.26 -2.48
C THR A 35 6.18 -32.31 -3.93
N ILE A 36 6.16 -31.12 -4.56
CA ILE A 36 5.80 -30.96 -5.96
C ILE A 36 6.77 -31.81 -6.80
N GLY A 37 6.27 -32.92 -7.32
CA GLY A 37 7.07 -33.98 -7.92
C GLY A 37 6.46 -34.44 -9.24
N PRO A 38 7.29 -34.90 -10.20
CA PRO A 38 6.79 -35.32 -11.51
C PRO A 38 5.82 -36.49 -11.39
N LYS A 39 4.85 -36.53 -12.31
CA LYS A 39 4.00 -37.70 -12.49
C LYS A 39 4.92 -38.89 -12.79
N PRO A 40 4.81 -40.01 -12.06
CA PRO A 40 5.88 -41.00 -12.03
C PRO A 40 5.83 -41.99 -13.22
N ASP A 41 5.55 -41.45 -14.40
CA ASP A 41 5.89 -42.00 -15.72
C ASP A 41 6.03 -40.88 -16.80
N THR A 42 6.51 -39.67 -16.46
CA THR A 42 7.07 -38.67 -17.43
C THR A 42 8.40 -38.02 -16.94
N GLU A 43 9.34 -37.68 -17.83
CA GLU A 43 10.57 -36.88 -17.54
C GLU A 43 10.25 -35.40 -17.26
N GLN A 44 8.97 -35.05 -17.34
CA GLN A 44 8.43 -33.70 -17.35
C GLN A 44 7.45 -33.54 -16.17
N PRO A 45 7.75 -32.69 -15.17
CA PRO A 45 6.87 -32.49 -14.03
C PRO A 45 5.51 -31.80 -14.28
N TYR A 46 5.23 -31.26 -15.47
CA TYR A 46 3.95 -30.59 -15.77
C TYR A 46 3.35 -31.02 -17.13
N THR A 47 2.09 -30.66 -17.41
CA THR A 47 1.48 -30.87 -18.73
C THR A 47 2.01 -29.86 -19.75
N LEU A 48 1.94 -30.17 -21.05
CA LEU A 48 2.39 -29.29 -22.13
C LEU A 48 1.71 -27.91 -22.10
N ALA A 49 0.42 -27.86 -21.77
CA ALA A 49 -0.33 -26.62 -21.59
C ALA A 49 0.21 -25.79 -20.41
N THR A 50 0.49 -26.42 -19.26
CA THR A 50 1.09 -25.77 -18.09
C THR A 50 2.49 -25.24 -18.39
N TYR A 51 3.31 -25.97 -19.16
CA TYR A 51 4.61 -25.46 -19.63
C TYR A 51 4.47 -24.27 -20.56
N ALA A 52 3.65 -24.38 -21.61
CA ALA A 52 3.44 -23.29 -22.57
C ALA A 52 2.94 -22.01 -21.87
N TRP A 53 2.04 -22.17 -20.89
CA TRP A 53 1.54 -21.09 -20.05
C TRP A 53 2.64 -20.46 -19.17
N ARG A 54 3.40 -21.25 -18.41
CA ARG A 54 4.51 -20.75 -17.58
C ARG A 54 5.56 -20.03 -18.43
N CYS A 55 5.90 -20.57 -19.60
CA CYS A 55 6.79 -19.92 -20.55
C CYS A 55 6.22 -18.60 -21.08
N ALA A 56 4.92 -18.53 -21.41
CA ALA A 56 4.29 -17.30 -21.88
C ALA A 56 4.26 -16.20 -20.80
N GLN A 57 4.02 -16.56 -19.54
CA GLN A 57 4.09 -15.63 -18.41
C GLN A 57 5.50 -15.13 -18.17
N LEU A 58 6.49 -16.03 -18.10
CA LEU A 58 7.90 -15.66 -17.94
C LEU A 58 8.35 -14.74 -19.08
N LEU A 59 7.93 -15.01 -20.32
CA LEU A 59 8.19 -14.13 -21.47
C LEU A 59 7.55 -12.75 -21.30
N LEU A 60 6.25 -12.65 -21.03
CA LEU A 60 5.59 -11.34 -20.83
C LEU A 60 6.25 -10.53 -19.71
N ILE A 61 6.60 -11.19 -18.60
CA ILE A 61 7.25 -10.57 -17.45
C ILE A 61 8.70 -10.16 -17.77
N SER A 62 9.44 -10.93 -18.57
CA SER A 62 10.78 -10.56 -19.07
C SER A 62 10.79 -9.49 -20.18
N TYR A 63 9.67 -9.26 -20.87
CA TYR A 63 9.58 -8.30 -22.00
C TYR A 63 8.86 -6.98 -21.64
N GLU A 64 8.15 -6.91 -20.51
CA GLU A 64 7.44 -5.70 -20.05
C GLU A 64 7.99 -5.15 -18.71
N THR A 65 9.32 -5.19 -18.50
CA THR A 65 9.93 -4.55 -17.33
C THR A 65 10.00 -3.03 -17.50
N LEU A 66 9.88 -2.31 -16.38
CA LEU A 66 10.03 -0.86 -16.32
C LEU A 66 11.51 -0.41 -16.31
N ALA A 67 12.44 -1.37 -16.29
CA ALA A 67 13.89 -1.17 -16.13
C ALA A 67 14.68 -1.29 -17.44
N ASP A 68 14.16 -2.06 -18.41
CA ASP A 68 14.82 -2.24 -19.70
C ASP A 68 14.45 -1.14 -20.70
N GLY A 69 13.33 -0.45 -20.46
CA GLY A 69 12.95 0.76 -21.18
C GLY A 69 13.94 1.92 -21.01
N ARG A 70 13.71 2.99 -21.75
CA ARG A 70 14.54 4.21 -21.73
C ARG A 70 14.04 5.20 -20.68
N PHE A 71 14.94 5.71 -19.84
CA PHE A 71 14.63 6.65 -18.77
C PHE A 71 15.87 7.47 -18.36
N VAL A 72 15.66 8.55 -17.58
CA VAL A 72 16.74 9.41 -17.05
C VAL A 72 16.78 9.31 -15.54
N VAL A 73 17.90 8.89 -14.96
CA VAL A 73 18.16 9.07 -13.53
C VAL A 73 18.71 10.47 -13.32
N TYR A 74 18.20 11.23 -12.36
CA TYR A 74 18.81 12.51 -11.99
C TYR A 74 18.69 12.81 -10.49
N ASP A 75 19.61 13.63 -10.00
CA ASP A 75 19.73 14.10 -8.61
C ASP A 75 20.19 15.57 -8.60
N VAL A 76 19.81 16.34 -7.57
CA VAL A 76 20.18 17.76 -7.46
C VAL A 76 20.74 18.15 -6.10
N GLU A 77 21.94 18.71 -6.11
CA GLU A 77 22.54 19.25 -4.90
C GLU A 77 22.14 20.70 -4.65
N THR A 78 21.96 21.04 -3.38
CA THR A 78 21.33 22.29 -2.96
C THR A 78 22.03 22.91 -1.76
N THR A 79 21.95 24.23 -1.64
CA THR A 79 22.44 24.97 -0.47
C THR A 79 21.66 24.67 0.83
N GLY A 80 20.61 23.84 0.80
CA GLY A 80 19.80 23.45 1.94
C GLY A 80 18.44 22.89 1.51
N THR A 81 17.73 22.23 2.42
CA THR A 81 16.52 21.46 2.07
C THR A 81 15.24 22.30 1.96
N ASN A 82 15.29 23.63 2.03
CA ASN A 82 14.10 24.48 1.97
C ASN A 82 13.83 24.99 0.56
N ILE A 83 12.93 24.31 -0.16
CA ILE A 83 12.47 24.61 -1.53
C ILE A 83 12.13 26.11 -1.79
N ARG A 84 11.76 26.88 -0.75
CA ARG A 84 11.40 28.32 -0.88
C ARG A 84 12.54 29.30 -0.58
N ARG A 85 13.70 28.84 -0.13
CA ARG A 85 14.77 29.69 0.44
C ARG A 85 16.18 29.29 0.03
N ASP A 86 16.38 28.02 -0.27
CA ASP A 86 17.65 27.47 -0.68
C ASP A 86 17.66 27.29 -2.21
N GLU A 87 18.86 27.18 -2.76
CA GLU A 87 19.15 27.24 -4.18
C GLU A 87 19.97 26.02 -4.62
N LEU A 88 19.75 25.58 -5.86
CA LEU A 88 20.54 24.56 -6.57
C LEU A 88 22.03 24.96 -6.64
N VAL A 89 22.92 23.98 -6.54
CA VAL A 89 24.39 24.12 -6.72
C VAL A 89 24.97 23.09 -7.68
N GLU A 90 24.28 21.97 -7.93
CA GLU A 90 24.59 21.03 -9.01
C GLU A 90 23.30 20.39 -9.52
N ILE A 91 23.28 20.01 -10.79
CA ILE A 91 22.35 19.02 -11.34
C ILE A 91 23.22 17.96 -12.04
N ALA A 92 22.97 16.69 -11.71
CA ALA A 92 23.58 15.55 -12.36
C ALA A 92 22.48 14.62 -12.89
N ALA A 93 22.62 14.12 -14.11
CA ALA A 93 21.70 13.17 -14.73
C ALA A 93 22.41 12.21 -15.68
N ALA A 94 21.86 11.00 -15.83
CA ALA A 94 22.32 10.00 -16.78
C ALA A 94 21.14 9.24 -17.37
N THR A 95 21.10 9.13 -18.69
CA THR A 95 20.12 8.30 -19.41
C THR A 95 20.50 6.83 -19.33
N TYR A 96 19.52 5.97 -19.07
CA TYR A 96 19.65 4.52 -19.05
C TYR A 96 18.70 3.88 -20.08
N GLU A 97 19.13 2.76 -20.64
CA GLU A 97 18.37 1.95 -21.60
C GLU A 97 18.90 0.50 -21.53
N ASN A 98 18.03 -0.51 -21.48
CA ASN A 98 18.42 -1.91 -21.20
C ASN A 98 19.33 -2.04 -19.95
N GLN A 99 18.99 -1.31 -18.89
CA GLN A 99 19.74 -1.21 -17.62
C GLN A 99 21.19 -0.69 -17.72
N GLN A 100 21.66 -0.24 -18.89
CA GLN A 100 22.99 0.34 -19.10
C GLN A 100 22.92 1.86 -19.30
N PRO A 101 23.91 2.63 -18.85
CA PRO A 101 23.99 4.06 -19.16
C PRO A 101 24.28 4.27 -20.66
N VAL A 102 23.57 5.22 -21.29
CA VAL A 102 23.65 5.49 -22.74
C VAL A 102 23.85 6.97 -23.05
N GLY A 103 24.75 7.26 -23.99
CA GLY A 103 25.15 8.62 -24.34
C GLY A 103 26.13 9.26 -23.35
N GLU A 104 26.25 10.58 -23.40
CA GLU A 104 26.99 11.35 -22.38
C GLU A 104 26.04 11.74 -21.22
N GLY A 105 26.57 11.76 -20.00
CA GLY A 105 25.84 12.23 -18.82
C GLY A 105 25.70 13.76 -18.83
N PHE A 106 24.61 14.26 -18.24
CA PHE A 106 24.45 15.69 -17.97
C PHE A 106 25.00 16.01 -16.59
N GLN A 107 26.05 16.83 -16.50
CA GLN A 107 26.49 17.41 -15.23
C GLN A 107 26.71 18.91 -15.38
N ARG A 108 26.14 19.70 -14.47
CA ARG A 108 26.31 21.16 -14.41
C ARG A 108 26.36 21.64 -12.96
N LEU A 109 27.51 22.17 -12.56
CA LEU A 109 27.61 23.04 -11.39
C LEU A 109 26.85 24.34 -11.65
N ILE A 110 26.21 24.87 -10.60
CA ILE A 110 25.34 26.05 -10.63
C ILE A 110 25.82 27.04 -9.58
N ARG A 111 25.99 28.31 -9.96
CA ARG A 111 26.29 29.38 -9.01
C ARG A 111 25.00 29.83 -8.28
N PRO A 112 24.87 29.64 -6.94
CA PRO A 112 23.71 30.12 -6.19
C PRO A 112 23.75 31.64 -6.05
N ALA A 113 22.61 32.32 -6.24
CA ALA A 113 22.56 33.79 -6.27
C ALA A 113 22.85 34.42 -4.89
N ARG A 114 22.64 33.69 -3.79
CA ARG A 114 23.00 34.11 -2.42
C ARG A 114 24.51 34.30 -2.21
N GLY A 115 25.36 33.77 -3.10
CA GLY A 115 26.81 33.97 -3.07
C GLY A 115 27.56 33.19 -1.98
N TYR A 116 26.96 32.16 -1.39
CA TYR A 116 27.62 31.22 -0.47
C TYR A 116 26.86 29.88 -0.40
N ILE A 117 27.57 28.82 0.00
CA ILE A 117 26.98 27.53 0.37
C ILE A 117 27.08 27.38 1.90
N PRO A 118 26.00 27.04 2.63
CA PRO A 118 26.06 26.77 4.06
C PRO A 118 26.90 25.54 4.40
N ARG A 119 27.72 25.62 5.46
CA ARG A 119 28.50 24.48 6.02
C ARG A 119 27.66 23.26 6.44
N ALA A 120 26.33 23.36 6.42
CA ALA A 120 25.45 22.21 6.60
C ALA A 120 25.39 21.37 5.31
N ALA A 121 25.17 22.02 4.16
CA ALA A 121 25.06 21.40 2.84
C ALA A 121 26.42 20.89 2.34
N THR A 122 27.48 21.70 2.39
CA THR A 122 28.86 21.29 2.04
C THR A 122 29.37 20.06 2.83
N ARG A 123 28.77 19.72 3.99
CA ARG A 123 29.11 18.48 4.74
C ARG A 123 28.36 17.23 4.27
N VAL A 124 27.34 17.40 3.43
CA VAL A 124 26.66 16.31 2.71
C VAL A 124 27.40 16.10 1.40
N HIS A 125 27.43 17.14 0.55
CA HIS A 125 27.76 17.04 -0.86
C HIS A 125 29.18 17.48 -1.24
N GLY A 126 30.00 17.91 -0.28
CA GLY A 126 31.39 18.33 -0.50
C GLY A 126 31.59 19.68 -1.20
N ILE A 127 30.70 20.08 -2.13
CA ILE A 127 30.83 21.33 -2.91
C ILE A 127 30.94 22.57 -2.01
N HIS A 128 32.00 23.36 -2.22
CA HIS A 128 32.24 24.67 -1.63
C HIS A 128 31.81 25.78 -2.59
N PHE A 129 31.56 26.99 -2.06
CA PHE A 129 31.20 28.13 -2.92
C PHE A 129 32.31 28.54 -3.90
N GLN A 130 33.58 28.26 -3.58
CA GLN A 130 34.70 28.45 -4.51
C GLN A 130 34.55 27.62 -5.79
N ASP A 131 34.04 26.39 -5.67
CA ASP A 131 33.96 25.43 -6.79
C ASP A 131 32.88 25.84 -7.80
N VAL A 132 31.83 26.52 -7.32
CA VAL A 132 30.73 27.08 -8.13
C VAL A 132 30.87 28.59 -8.37
N ALA A 133 32.02 29.20 -8.08
CA ALA A 133 32.19 30.65 -8.16
C ALA A 133 32.06 31.17 -9.59
N ASP A 134 32.67 30.47 -10.57
CA ASP A 134 32.63 30.85 -11.99
C ASP A 134 31.64 29.98 -12.80
N ALA A 135 30.78 29.22 -12.11
CA ALA A 135 29.75 28.39 -12.70
C ALA A 135 28.58 29.22 -13.29
N PRO A 136 27.86 28.70 -14.30
CA PRO A 136 26.66 29.34 -14.84
C PRO A 136 25.56 29.49 -13.77
N SER A 137 24.66 30.44 -13.99
CA SER A 137 23.46 30.57 -13.15
C SER A 137 22.41 29.51 -13.51
N VAL A 138 21.52 29.19 -12.55
CA VAL A 138 20.42 28.25 -12.75
C VAL A 138 19.55 28.58 -13.99
N ALA A 139 19.36 29.87 -14.30
CA ALA A 139 18.58 30.31 -15.46
C ALA A 139 19.25 29.98 -16.82
N GLN A 140 20.55 29.69 -16.84
CA GLN A 140 21.29 29.26 -18.03
C GLN A 140 21.34 27.73 -18.14
N VAL A 141 21.53 27.03 -17.02
CA VAL A 141 21.60 25.56 -16.95
C VAL A 141 20.25 24.90 -17.18
N LEU A 142 19.17 25.50 -16.68
CA LEU A 142 17.85 24.88 -16.66
C LEU A 142 17.28 24.55 -18.06
N PRO A 143 17.39 25.41 -19.09
CA PRO A 143 17.06 25.03 -20.46
C PRO A 143 17.86 23.82 -20.98
N GLU A 144 19.17 23.75 -20.71
CA GLU A 144 20.00 22.60 -21.12
C GLU A 144 19.55 21.30 -20.46
N PHE A 145 19.15 21.36 -19.18
CA PHE A 145 18.66 20.20 -18.43
C PHE A 145 17.28 19.72 -18.93
N LEU A 146 16.38 20.65 -19.22
CA LEU A 146 15.04 20.29 -19.75
C LEU A 146 15.13 19.69 -21.16
N ASP A 147 16.05 20.16 -22.00
CA ASP A 147 16.33 19.59 -23.32
C ASP A 147 16.93 18.17 -23.21
N TYR A 148 17.82 17.94 -22.23
CA TYR A 148 18.40 16.62 -21.95
C TYR A 148 17.36 15.59 -21.45
N VAL A 149 16.45 16.01 -20.56
CA VAL A 149 15.37 15.14 -20.04
C VAL A 149 14.26 14.91 -21.08
N GLY A 150 13.93 15.93 -21.87
CA GLY A 150 12.90 15.86 -22.90
C GLY A 150 11.55 15.38 -22.37
N ASN A 151 11.07 14.26 -22.92
CA ASN A 151 9.83 13.58 -22.51
C ASN A 151 10.09 12.22 -21.81
N GLU A 152 11.34 11.93 -21.45
CA GLU A 152 11.71 10.64 -20.84
C GLU A 152 11.10 10.49 -19.44
N THR A 153 10.94 9.24 -18.98
CA THR A 153 10.60 9.00 -17.57
C THR A 153 11.79 9.37 -16.69
N VAL A 154 11.57 10.14 -15.63
CA VAL A 154 12.63 10.45 -14.66
C VAL A 154 12.58 9.51 -13.45
N VAL A 155 13.76 9.08 -12.99
CA VAL A 155 13.93 8.18 -11.84
C VAL A 155 14.82 8.86 -10.80
N GLY A 156 14.44 8.80 -9.53
CA GLY A 156 15.22 9.40 -8.45
C GLY A 156 14.77 8.94 -7.07
N HIS A 157 15.56 9.25 -6.04
CA HIS A 157 15.28 8.84 -4.66
C HIS A 157 14.65 10.00 -3.87
N ASN A 158 13.38 9.88 -3.45
CA ASN A 158 12.59 10.99 -2.86
C ASN A 158 12.31 12.15 -3.85
N ILE A 159 12.53 11.92 -5.15
CA ILE A 159 12.50 12.88 -6.25
C ILE A 159 11.22 13.74 -6.32
N ILE A 160 10.07 13.16 -5.99
CA ILE A 160 8.76 13.85 -6.03
C ILE A 160 8.67 14.94 -4.95
N ARG A 161 9.39 14.77 -3.83
CA ARG A 161 9.33 15.66 -2.66
C ARG A 161 10.50 16.63 -2.57
N PHE A 162 11.57 16.40 -3.33
CA PHE A 162 12.79 17.17 -3.28
C PHE A 162 13.15 17.74 -4.66
N ASP A 163 13.78 16.96 -5.52
CA ASP A 163 14.41 17.35 -6.78
C ASP A 163 13.41 17.99 -7.74
N ASN A 164 12.29 17.32 -8.02
CA ASN A 164 11.22 17.86 -8.86
C ASN A 164 10.74 19.22 -8.35
N ARG A 165 10.78 19.46 -7.03
CA ARG A 165 10.30 20.70 -6.39
C ARG A 165 11.30 21.84 -6.48
N PHE A 166 12.61 21.55 -6.53
CA PHE A 166 13.63 22.54 -6.83
C PHE A 166 13.65 22.90 -8.32
N ILE A 167 13.47 21.93 -9.22
CA ILE A 167 13.33 22.18 -10.66
C ILE A 167 12.04 22.98 -10.95
N ASP A 168 10.87 22.56 -10.44
CA ASP A 168 9.57 23.27 -10.54
C ASP A 168 9.64 24.71 -9.98
N GLY A 169 10.32 24.89 -8.84
CA GLY A 169 10.58 26.21 -8.27
C GLY A 169 11.52 27.08 -9.11
N ALA A 170 12.42 26.47 -9.89
CA ALA A 170 13.32 27.18 -10.80
C ALA A 170 12.64 27.51 -12.15
N THR A 171 11.92 26.57 -12.77
CA THR A 171 11.18 26.84 -14.02
C THR A 171 10.08 27.87 -13.78
N GLY A 172 9.36 27.77 -12.66
CA GLY A 172 8.38 28.77 -12.22
C GLY A 172 8.94 30.17 -11.96
N LYS A 173 10.26 30.31 -11.76
CA LYS A 173 10.94 31.59 -11.49
C LYS A 173 11.67 32.16 -12.71
N TYR A 174 12.17 31.31 -13.61
CA TYR A 174 13.08 31.72 -14.69
C TYR A 174 12.60 31.38 -16.10
N LEU A 175 11.56 30.55 -16.25
CA LEU A 175 11.00 30.10 -17.53
C LEU A 175 9.47 30.32 -17.57
N ASP A 176 9.05 31.55 -17.30
CA ASP A 176 7.67 32.08 -17.47
C ASP A 176 6.52 31.22 -16.89
N GLY A 177 6.79 30.41 -15.88
CA GLY A 177 5.77 29.57 -15.23
C GLY A 177 5.53 28.21 -15.89
N GLN A 178 6.43 27.72 -16.75
CA GLN A 178 6.29 26.41 -17.42
C GLN A 178 6.15 25.21 -16.45
N GLY A 179 6.61 25.34 -15.20
CA GLY A 179 6.53 24.30 -14.17
C GLY A 179 7.47 23.12 -14.43
N PHE A 180 7.42 22.08 -13.60
CA PHE A 180 8.11 20.83 -13.88
C PHE A 180 7.35 19.62 -13.32
N ASN A 181 6.73 18.85 -14.21
CA ASN A 181 5.92 17.68 -13.88
C ASN A 181 6.11 16.55 -14.91
N PRO A 182 7.31 15.94 -14.97
CA PRO A 182 7.57 14.78 -15.82
C PRO A 182 6.84 13.53 -15.31
N LEU A 183 6.73 12.50 -16.16
CA LEU A 183 6.45 11.14 -15.70
C LEU A 183 7.62 10.70 -14.82
N CYS A 184 7.35 10.35 -13.56
CA CYS A 184 8.41 10.17 -12.55
C CYS A 184 8.22 8.95 -11.66
N ILE A 185 9.32 8.27 -11.35
CA ILE A 185 9.41 7.11 -10.46
C ILE A 185 10.27 7.48 -9.25
N ASP A 186 9.66 7.44 -8.07
CA ASP A 186 10.33 7.71 -6.80
C ASP A 186 10.73 6.39 -6.13
N THR A 187 12.03 6.09 -6.09
CA THR A 187 12.55 4.82 -5.55
C THR A 187 12.32 4.69 -4.05
N LEU A 188 12.26 5.81 -3.30
CA LEU A 188 11.89 5.81 -1.88
C LEU A 188 10.42 5.38 -1.72
N ARG A 189 9.53 5.95 -2.54
CA ARG A 189 8.10 5.61 -2.50
C ARG A 189 7.84 4.16 -2.93
N LEU A 190 8.59 3.66 -3.91
CA LEU A 190 8.53 2.27 -4.37
C LEU A 190 9.06 1.30 -3.30
N ALA A 191 10.21 1.60 -2.68
CA ALA A 191 10.77 0.81 -1.58
C ALA A 191 9.83 0.75 -0.37
N HIS A 192 9.12 1.83 -0.04
CA HIS A 192 8.09 1.83 1.01
C HIS A 192 6.89 0.92 0.70
N ARG A 193 6.53 0.71 -0.58
CA ARG A 193 5.44 -0.18 -0.99
C ARG A 193 5.83 -1.66 -0.84
N LEU A 194 6.97 -2.01 -1.41
CA LEU A 194 7.49 -3.38 -1.54
C LEU A 194 8.16 -3.86 -0.24
N LEU A 195 9.14 -3.12 0.24
CA LEU A 195 10.03 -3.53 1.33
C LEU A 195 9.46 -3.02 2.66
N ARG A 196 8.32 -3.56 3.09
CA ARG A 196 7.63 -3.09 4.30
C ARG A 196 8.42 -3.44 5.58
N GLY A 197 8.25 -2.61 6.61
CA GLY A 197 8.81 -2.87 7.95
C GLY A 197 10.31 -2.57 8.15
N ARG A 198 11.01 -1.98 7.16
CA ARG A 198 12.43 -1.61 7.36
C ARG A 198 12.57 -0.42 8.34
N PRO A 199 13.67 -0.36 9.12
CA PRO A 199 13.91 0.77 10.04
C PRO A 199 14.37 2.05 9.34
N ARG A 200 14.90 1.95 8.10
CA ARG A 200 15.42 3.05 7.28
C ARG A 200 15.25 2.73 5.79
N TYR A 201 15.11 3.79 4.99
CA TYR A 201 14.88 3.73 3.56
C TYR A 201 15.76 4.73 2.77
N THR A 202 16.85 5.25 3.37
CA THR A 202 17.81 6.10 2.62
C THR A 202 18.49 5.28 1.52
N LEU A 203 18.99 5.93 0.46
CA LEU A 203 19.56 5.24 -0.71
C LEU A 203 20.65 4.21 -0.33
N GLU A 204 21.60 4.59 0.52
CA GLU A 204 22.67 3.71 1.02
C GLU A 204 22.20 2.75 2.13
N SER A 205 20.98 2.92 2.66
CA SER A 205 20.30 1.91 3.48
C SER A 205 19.54 0.89 2.63
N LEU A 206 19.05 1.27 1.44
CA LEU A 206 18.38 0.38 0.49
C LEU A 206 19.39 -0.42 -0.32
N ALA A 207 20.44 0.20 -0.84
CA ALA A 207 21.48 -0.43 -1.64
C ALA A 207 22.12 -1.64 -0.90
N ARG A 208 22.64 -1.40 0.32
CA ARG A 208 23.16 -2.45 1.22
C ARG A 208 22.15 -3.56 1.51
N ALA A 209 20.86 -3.25 1.45
CA ALA A 209 19.76 -4.10 1.88
C ALA A 209 19.07 -4.85 0.72
N LEU A 210 19.46 -4.52 -0.51
CA LEU A 210 19.19 -5.20 -1.77
C LEU A 210 20.49 -5.81 -2.35
N GLU A 211 21.58 -5.73 -1.59
CA GLU A 211 22.94 -6.19 -1.92
C GLU A 211 23.52 -5.62 -3.23
N VAL A 212 23.04 -4.42 -3.63
CA VAL A 212 23.53 -3.67 -4.78
C VAL A 212 24.50 -2.54 -4.38
N GLY A 213 25.43 -2.23 -5.29
CA GLY A 213 26.43 -1.18 -5.13
C GLY A 213 27.64 -1.60 -4.28
N GLU A 214 28.82 -1.64 -4.89
CA GLU A 214 30.07 -1.71 -4.13
C GLU A 214 30.35 -0.38 -3.41
N LYS A 215 31.09 -0.44 -2.29
CA LYS A 215 31.60 0.76 -1.61
C LYS A 215 32.73 1.41 -2.42
N VAL A 216 32.38 2.32 -3.32
CA VAL A 216 33.31 3.24 -4.00
C VAL A 216 33.13 4.65 -3.43
N LEU A 217 34.06 5.57 -3.72
CA LEU A 217 34.25 6.83 -2.99
C LEU A 217 34.21 8.08 -3.90
N HIS A 218 33.14 8.86 -3.72
CA HIS A 218 33.06 10.32 -3.90
C HIS A 218 33.00 10.87 -5.35
N ARG A 219 31.83 10.73 -6.00
CA ARG A 219 31.28 11.73 -6.95
C ARG A 219 29.77 11.60 -7.16
N ALA A 220 29.11 12.64 -7.68
CA ALA A 220 27.67 12.62 -7.99
C ALA A 220 27.25 11.50 -8.97
N GLU A 221 28.17 11.05 -9.83
CA GLU A 221 27.99 9.86 -10.69
C GLU A 221 27.72 8.57 -9.89
N ASP A 222 28.27 8.45 -8.66
CA ASP A 222 28.08 7.30 -7.78
C ASP A 222 26.61 7.19 -7.35
N ASP A 223 25.99 8.29 -6.92
CA ASP A 223 24.61 8.30 -6.40
C ASP A 223 23.54 8.16 -7.50
N LEU A 224 23.80 8.67 -8.71
CA LEU A 224 23.01 8.34 -9.90
C LEU A 224 23.03 6.83 -10.19
N LYS A 225 24.23 6.25 -10.22
CA LYS A 225 24.43 4.82 -10.46
C LYS A 225 23.83 3.96 -9.36
N LEU A 226 23.94 4.37 -8.10
CA LEU A 226 23.36 3.70 -6.95
C LEU A 226 21.82 3.77 -6.97
N THR A 227 21.27 4.90 -7.41
CA THR A 227 19.82 5.08 -7.63
C THR A 227 19.31 4.21 -8.77
N ALA A 228 20.04 4.11 -9.88
CA ALA A 228 19.72 3.17 -10.96
C ALA A 228 19.72 1.72 -10.46
N GLN A 229 20.78 1.30 -9.74
CA GLN A 229 20.89 -0.06 -9.19
C GLN A 229 19.81 -0.39 -8.16
N VAL A 230 19.44 0.56 -7.30
CA VAL A 230 18.31 0.40 -6.38
C VAL A 230 16.97 0.37 -7.12
N PHE A 231 16.80 1.12 -8.20
CA PHE A 231 15.62 1.02 -9.06
C PHE A 231 15.50 -0.37 -9.72
N PHE A 232 16.58 -0.88 -10.33
CA PHE A 232 16.62 -2.22 -10.94
C PHE A 232 16.29 -3.32 -9.93
N ALA A 233 16.94 -3.32 -8.77
CA ALA A 233 16.63 -4.29 -7.71
C ALA A 233 15.19 -4.14 -7.16
N LEU A 234 14.61 -2.93 -7.16
CA LEU A 234 13.20 -2.76 -6.82
C LEU A 234 12.25 -3.24 -7.92
N THR A 235 12.62 -3.17 -9.21
CA THR A 235 11.81 -3.75 -10.30
C THR A 235 11.86 -5.27 -10.32
N GLU A 236 12.98 -5.90 -9.96
CA GLU A 236 13.03 -7.35 -9.71
C GLU A 236 12.00 -7.75 -8.64
N TYR A 237 11.89 -6.99 -7.53
CA TYR A 237 10.83 -7.22 -6.53
C TYR A 237 9.40 -7.00 -7.04
N ILE A 238 9.18 -6.23 -8.12
CA ILE A 238 7.85 -6.12 -8.79
C ILE A 238 7.64 -7.31 -9.72
N ILE A 239 8.68 -7.78 -10.42
CA ILE A 239 8.66 -8.99 -11.24
C ILE A 239 8.26 -10.18 -10.37
N ASP A 240 8.95 -10.36 -9.24
CA ASP A 240 8.64 -11.32 -8.18
C ASP A 240 7.18 -11.23 -7.66
N GLU A 241 6.61 -10.02 -7.57
CA GLU A 241 5.24 -9.79 -7.11
C GLU A 241 4.22 -10.17 -8.22
N LYS A 242 4.46 -9.69 -9.45
CA LYS A 242 3.68 -9.99 -10.65
C LYS A 242 3.71 -11.48 -11.03
N GLU A 243 4.84 -12.17 -10.88
CA GLU A 243 4.93 -13.62 -11.10
C GLU A 243 3.99 -14.40 -10.17
N ARG A 244 3.67 -13.88 -8.99
CA ARG A 244 2.71 -14.49 -8.07
C ARG A 244 1.27 -14.10 -8.39
N GLU A 245 1.01 -12.86 -8.80
CA GLU A 245 -0.34 -12.39 -9.16
C GLU A 245 -0.82 -12.95 -10.52
N ALA A 246 0.03 -12.97 -11.55
CA ALA A 246 -0.33 -13.42 -12.89
C ALA A 246 -0.77 -14.90 -12.95
N LEU A 247 -0.36 -15.72 -11.98
CA LEU A 247 -0.78 -17.12 -11.85
C LEU A 247 -2.28 -17.29 -11.61
N ALA A 248 -2.97 -16.26 -11.09
CA ALA A 248 -4.42 -16.30 -10.89
C ALA A 248 -5.21 -16.09 -12.19
N GLU A 249 -4.81 -15.13 -13.03
CA GLU A 249 -5.64 -14.65 -14.15
C GLU A 249 -5.87 -15.67 -15.27
N PHE A 250 -5.04 -16.72 -15.34
CA PHE A 250 -5.13 -17.78 -16.35
C PHE A 250 -5.66 -19.12 -15.81
N LEU A 251 -6.07 -19.19 -14.54
CA LEU A 251 -6.72 -20.39 -13.97
C LEU A 251 -7.85 -20.92 -14.87
N PRO A 252 -8.70 -20.10 -15.54
CA PRO A 252 -9.68 -20.60 -16.51
C PRO A 252 -9.09 -21.48 -17.61
N LEU A 253 -7.92 -21.16 -18.18
CA LEU A 253 -7.28 -22.00 -19.20
C LEU A 253 -6.79 -23.34 -18.63
N VAL A 254 -6.32 -23.34 -17.38
CA VAL A 254 -5.93 -24.57 -16.66
C VAL A 254 -7.15 -25.46 -16.41
N GLY A 255 -8.29 -24.87 -16.01
CA GLY A 255 -9.57 -25.56 -15.91
C GLY A 255 -10.05 -26.14 -17.24
N LEU A 256 -9.91 -25.39 -18.34
CA LEU A 256 -10.24 -25.89 -19.69
C LEU A 256 -9.35 -27.06 -20.12
N SER A 257 -8.04 -27.00 -19.89
CA SER A 257 -7.11 -28.11 -20.18
C SER A 257 -7.47 -29.36 -19.37
N ALA A 258 -7.75 -29.21 -18.07
CA ALA A 258 -8.18 -30.33 -17.23
C ALA A 258 -9.52 -30.95 -17.66
N LEU A 259 -10.48 -30.16 -18.14
CA LEU A 259 -11.72 -30.68 -18.73
C LEU A 259 -11.50 -31.35 -20.11
N ALA A 260 -10.61 -30.79 -20.94
CA ALA A 260 -10.33 -31.29 -22.29
C ALA A 260 -9.58 -32.62 -22.29
N GLU A 261 -8.59 -32.76 -21.39
CA GLU A 261 -7.81 -33.98 -21.18
C GLU A 261 -8.48 -34.97 -20.22
N ASN A 262 -9.63 -34.61 -19.64
CA ASN A 262 -10.36 -35.39 -18.61
C ASN A 262 -9.44 -35.81 -17.45
N ILE A 263 -8.72 -34.82 -16.90
CA ILE A 263 -7.76 -35.02 -15.80
C ILE A 263 -8.51 -35.29 -14.49
N GLU A 264 -8.05 -36.31 -13.75
CA GLU A 264 -8.57 -36.63 -12.43
C GLU A 264 -8.23 -35.52 -11.42
N LEU A 265 -9.27 -34.97 -10.77
CA LEU A 265 -9.16 -33.79 -9.90
C LEU A 265 -8.72 -34.17 -8.48
N VAL A 266 -7.45 -34.58 -8.37
CA VAL A 266 -6.72 -34.81 -7.12
C VAL A 266 -5.68 -33.72 -6.87
N ASP A 267 -5.31 -33.54 -5.61
CA ASP A 267 -4.23 -32.67 -5.14
C ASP A 267 -4.25 -31.27 -5.79
N GLU A 268 -3.12 -30.81 -6.35
CA GLU A 268 -2.96 -29.49 -6.95
C GLU A 268 -3.92 -29.25 -8.13
N ASN A 269 -4.28 -30.28 -8.91
CA ASN A 269 -5.24 -30.15 -10.01
C ASN A 269 -6.64 -29.79 -9.50
N SER A 270 -7.03 -30.32 -8.34
CA SER A 270 -8.30 -29.95 -7.69
C SER A 270 -8.28 -28.47 -7.27
N SER A 271 -7.20 -28.00 -6.65
CA SER A 271 -7.03 -26.60 -6.21
C SER A 271 -7.04 -25.63 -7.39
N LEU A 272 -6.34 -25.94 -8.48
CA LEU A 272 -6.28 -25.11 -9.68
C LEU A 272 -7.65 -25.08 -10.40
N MET A 273 -8.33 -26.23 -10.53
CA MET A 273 -9.70 -26.29 -11.07
C MET A 273 -10.68 -25.47 -10.22
N HIS A 274 -10.67 -25.65 -8.91
CA HIS A 274 -11.56 -24.90 -8.02
C HIS A 274 -11.28 -23.40 -8.09
N GLY A 275 -10.01 -22.99 -8.13
CA GLY A 275 -9.63 -21.58 -8.35
C GLY A 275 -10.16 -21.01 -9.68
N ALA A 276 -10.07 -21.77 -10.77
CA ALA A 276 -10.61 -21.40 -12.09
C ALA A 276 -12.12 -21.15 -12.04
N VAL A 277 -12.86 -22.11 -11.48
CA VAL A 277 -14.32 -22.07 -11.35
C VAL A 277 -14.77 -20.89 -10.47
N ARG A 278 -14.09 -20.66 -9.34
CA ARG A 278 -14.35 -19.52 -8.44
C ARG A 278 -14.11 -18.18 -9.13
N MET A 279 -13.06 -18.07 -9.93
CA MET A 279 -12.73 -16.82 -10.62
C MET A 279 -13.80 -16.46 -11.67
N LEU A 280 -14.25 -17.44 -12.46
CA LEU A 280 -15.34 -17.27 -13.42
C LEU A 280 -16.69 -16.99 -12.73
N ALA A 281 -17.01 -17.70 -11.65
CA ALA A 281 -18.21 -17.45 -10.85
C ALA A 281 -18.23 -16.05 -10.22
N ALA A 282 -17.07 -15.49 -9.88
CA ALA A 282 -16.89 -14.10 -9.45
C ALA A 282 -16.90 -13.07 -10.62
N GLY A 283 -17.18 -13.50 -11.85
CA GLY A 283 -17.21 -12.65 -13.05
C GLY A 283 -15.84 -12.16 -13.53
N ARG A 284 -14.74 -12.77 -13.08
CA ARG A 284 -13.37 -12.36 -13.41
C ARG A 284 -12.76 -13.25 -14.48
N GLY A 285 -11.94 -12.68 -15.36
CA GLY A 285 -11.28 -13.39 -16.46
C GLY A 285 -12.19 -13.79 -17.62
N ARG A 286 -13.52 -13.65 -17.51
CA ARG A 286 -14.48 -14.06 -18.55
C ARG A 286 -14.20 -13.39 -19.89
N SER A 287 -14.06 -12.07 -19.92
CA SER A 287 -13.83 -11.31 -21.16
C SER A 287 -12.45 -11.58 -21.78
N GLN A 288 -11.43 -11.83 -20.94
CA GLN A 288 -10.11 -12.26 -21.40
C GLN A 288 -10.17 -13.68 -21.99
N LEU A 289 -10.93 -14.59 -21.35
CA LEU A 289 -11.13 -15.94 -21.85
C LEU A 289 -11.90 -15.93 -23.18
N GLU A 290 -13.01 -15.20 -23.27
CA GLU A 290 -13.82 -15.08 -24.49
C GLU A 290 -12.98 -14.55 -25.66
N ALA A 291 -12.16 -13.52 -25.45
CA ALA A 291 -11.22 -13.03 -26.48
C ALA A 291 -10.19 -14.11 -26.90
N LEU A 292 -9.56 -14.80 -25.95
CA LEU A 292 -8.60 -15.87 -26.24
C LEU A 292 -9.23 -17.10 -26.92
N LEU A 293 -10.54 -17.32 -26.74
CA LEU A 293 -11.30 -18.36 -27.43
C LEU A 293 -11.68 -17.93 -28.86
N ASP A 294 -12.04 -16.67 -29.06
CA ASP A 294 -12.34 -16.10 -30.38
C ASP A 294 -11.08 -16.05 -31.28
N ASP A 295 -9.90 -15.80 -30.71
CA ASP A 295 -8.61 -15.83 -31.45
C ASP A 295 -8.17 -17.25 -31.89
N LEU A 296 -8.83 -18.32 -31.42
CA LEU A 296 -8.54 -19.68 -31.88
C LEU A 296 -8.92 -19.88 -33.36
N PRO A 297 -8.21 -20.74 -34.13
CA PRO A 297 -8.64 -21.09 -35.47
C PRO A 297 -10.05 -21.69 -35.45
N ALA A 298 -10.90 -21.28 -36.40
CA ALA A 298 -12.35 -21.58 -36.42
C ALA A 298 -12.76 -23.06 -36.36
N ALA A 299 -11.83 -24.00 -36.58
CA ALA A 299 -12.05 -25.43 -36.37
C ALA A 299 -12.10 -25.83 -34.87
N PHE A 300 -11.48 -25.06 -33.98
CA PHE A 300 -11.37 -25.32 -32.54
C PHE A 300 -12.33 -24.48 -31.69
N GLN A 301 -12.69 -23.28 -32.15
CA GLN A 301 -13.63 -22.37 -31.46
C GLN A 301 -14.89 -23.08 -30.90
N PRO A 302 -15.60 -23.98 -31.64
CA PRO A 302 -16.82 -24.60 -31.12
C PRO A 302 -16.56 -25.54 -29.92
N ALA A 303 -15.48 -26.31 -29.97
CA ALA A 303 -15.10 -27.23 -28.90
C ALA A 303 -14.59 -26.47 -27.66
N ALA A 304 -13.86 -25.38 -27.88
CA ALA A 304 -13.32 -24.55 -26.80
C ALA A 304 -14.43 -23.73 -26.11
N PHE A 305 -15.44 -23.25 -26.85
CA PHE A 305 -16.66 -22.64 -26.31
C PHE A 305 -17.55 -23.67 -25.57
N GLU A 306 -17.66 -24.90 -26.07
CA GLU A 306 -18.29 -25.98 -25.30
C GLU A 306 -17.57 -26.25 -23.97
N LEU A 307 -16.24 -26.16 -23.94
CA LEU A 307 -15.45 -26.36 -22.73
C LEU A 307 -15.58 -25.17 -21.75
N SER A 308 -15.70 -23.93 -22.20
CA SER A 308 -15.96 -22.79 -21.31
C SER A 308 -17.34 -22.86 -20.67
N LEU A 309 -18.38 -23.27 -21.42
CA LEU A 309 -19.68 -23.57 -20.83
C LEU A 309 -19.64 -24.75 -19.84
N LYS A 310 -18.81 -25.77 -20.09
CA LYS A 310 -18.58 -26.87 -19.14
C LYS A 310 -17.81 -26.42 -17.89
N LEU A 311 -16.94 -25.43 -18.00
CA LEU A 311 -16.20 -24.86 -16.87
C LEU A 311 -17.06 -23.92 -16.02
N GLU A 312 -17.84 -23.03 -16.64
CA GLU A 312 -18.80 -22.13 -15.97
C GLU A 312 -19.94 -22.89 -15.26
N SER A 313 -20.20 -24.15 -15.64
CA SER A 313 -21.19 -25.02 -15.00
C SER A 313 -20.60 -26.00 -13.97
N GLN A 314 -19.29 -25.96 -13.69
CA GLN A 314 -18.72 -26.64 -12.52
C GLN A 314 -19.10 -25.91 -11.23
N VAL A 315 -19.11 -26.64 -10.11
CA VAL A 315 -19.29 -26.07 -8.77
C VAL A 315 -18.09 -26.46 -7.93
N ALA A 316 -17.29 -25.47 -7.51
CA ALA A 316 -16.22 -25.69 -6.55
C ALA A 316 -16.82 -26.00 -5.16
N PRO A 317 -16.30 -27.00 -4.41
CA PRO A 317 -16.73 -27.27 -3.05
C PRO A 317 -16.27 -26.16 -2.12
N VAL A 318 -17.17 -25.66 -1.28
CA VAL A 318 -16.87 -24.66 -0.23
C VAL A 318 -15.84 -25.25 0.74
N THR A 319 -14.79 -24.48 1.05
CA THR A 319 -13.74 -24.87 2.01
C THR A 319 -13.83 -24.04 3.29
N PRO A 320 -13.19 -24.45 4.41
CA PRO A 320 -13.19 -23.65 5.64
C PRO A 320 -12.67 -22.22 5.43
N GLU A 321 -11.69 -22.04 4.54
CA GLU A 321 -11.13 -20.74 4.18
C GLU A 321 -12.14 -19.83 3.46
N ASP A 322 -13.12 -20.40 2.74
CA ASP A 322 -14.25 -19.64 2.21
C ASP A 322 -15.19 -19.17 3.31
N GLU A 323 -15.52 -20.04 4.27
CA GLU A 323 -16.41 -19.70 5.37
C GLU A 323 -15.78 -18.58 6.24
N GLU A 324 -14.46 -18.63 6.45
CA GLU A 324 -13.68 -17.56 7.06
C GLU A 324 -13.67 -16.28 6.20
N TRP A 325 -13.46 -16.37 4.88
CA TRP A 325 -13.46 -15.22 3.99
C TRP A 325 -14.84 -14.56 3.87
N GLU A 326 -15.92 -15.31 3.72
CA GLU A 326 -17.29 -14.80 3.71
C GLU A 326 -17.64 -14.13 5.05
N ALA A 327 -17.23 -14.71 6.17
CA ALA A 327 -17.41 -14.10 7.50
C ALA A 327 -16.66 -12.77 7.62
N LEU A 328 -15.40 -12.70 7.17
CA LEU A 328 -14.59 -11.48 7.15
C LEU A 328 -15.19 -10.42 6.21
N GLN A 329 -15.58 -10.80 5.00
CA GLN A 329 -16.20 -9.92 4.01
C GLN A 329 -17.55 -9.37 4.53
N LYS A 330 -18.37 -10.22 5.14
CA LYS A 330 -19.65 -9.82 5.76
C LYS A 330 -19.44 -8.85 6.91
N ALA A 331 -18.50 -9.13 7.83
CA ALA A 331 -18.15 -8.23 8.93
C ALA A 331 -17.64 -6.87 8.40
N PHE A 332 -16.78 -6.89 7.37
CA PHE A 332 -16.30 -5.67 6.73
C PHE A 332 -17.45 -4.83 6.14
N PHE A 333 -18.37 -5.43 5.37
CA PHE A 333 -19.51 -4.70 4.82
C PHE A 333 -20.48 -4.20 5.90
N GLN A 334 -20.68 -4.95 6.98
CA GLN A 334 -21.44 -4.48 8.15
C GLN A 334 -20.77 -3.27 8.81
N HIS A 335 -19.44 -3.25 8.94
CA HIS A 335 -18.70 -2.09 9.43
C HIS A 335 -18.76 -0.90 8.45
N VAL A 336 -18.74 -1.13 7.13
CA VAL A 336 -18.93 -0.07 6.12
C VAL A 336 -20.33 0.54 6.23
N GLU A 337 -21.39 -0.28 6.34
CA GLU A 337 -22.76 0.22 6.48
C GLU A 337 -22.96 0.98 7.80
N ALA A 338 -22.41 0.46 8.90
CA ALA A 338 -22.42 1.16 10.19
C ALA A 338 -21.69 2.51 10.11
N PHE A 339 -20.52 2.56 9.46
CA PHE A 339 -19.81 3.82 9.23
C PHE A 339 -20.58 4.78 8.33
N GLN A 340 -21.26 4.31 7.28
CA GLN A 340 -22.10 5.16 6.42
C GLN A 340 -23.32 5.74 7.16
N ARG A 341 -23.82 5.05 8.19
CA ARG A 341 -24.95 5.51 9.03
C ARG A 341 -24.54 6.47 10.15
N TYR A 342 -23.30 6.38 10.66
CA TYR A 342 -22.87 7.07 11.88
C TYR A 342 -21.59 7.93 11.73
N GLY A 343 -20.88 7.84 10.61
CA GLY A 343 -19.68 8.62 10.30
C GLY A 343 -19.98 10.06 9.90
N SER A 344 -19.03 10.97 10.12
CA SER A 344 -19.22 12.42 10.01
C SER A 344 -19.11 13.00 8.60
N ASP A 345 -18.28 12.42 7.73
CA ASP A 345 -17.92 12.96 6.41
C ASP A 345 -17.91 11.91 5.29
N GLY A 346 -18.07 10.63 5.61
CA GLY A 346 -17.97 9.51 4.67
C GLY A 346 -16.56 9.26 4.10
N SER A 347 -15.51 9.89 4.63
CA SER A 347 -14.17 9.79 4.03
C SER A 347 -13.47 8.48 4.37
N LEU A 348 -12.57 8.04 3.47
CA LEU A 348 -11.71 6.88 3.70
C LEU A 348 -10.81 7.06 4.95
N ALA A 349 -10.40 8.29 5.25
CA ALA A 349 -9.62 8.57 6.46
C ALA A 349 -10.44 8.29 7.73
N SER A 350 -11.65 8.85 7.83
CA SER A 350 -12.53 8.61 8.98
C SER A 350 -13.06 7.18 9.05
N PHE A 351 -13.18 6.46 7.93
CA PHE A 351 -13.44 5.02 7.95
C PHE A 351 -12.28 4.22 8.54
N LEU A 352 -11.03 4.57 8.18
CA LEU A 352 -9.84 3.91 8.73
C LEU A 352 -9.65 4.25 10.22
N ASP A 353 -9.94 5.47 10.66
CA ASP A 353 -9.97 5.83 12.09
C ASP A 353 -11.05 5.03 12.84
N TYR A 354 -12.22 4.83 12.24
CA TYR A 354 -13.30 3.99 12.78
C TYR A 354 -12.90 2.49 12.87
N GLN A 355 -12.23 1.94 11.86
CA GLN A 355 -11.70 0.58 11.92
C GLN A 355 -10.58 0.45 12.96
N ALA A 356 -9.69 1.44 13.07
CA ALA A 356 -8.64 1.47 14.11
C ALA A 356 -9.24 1.54 15.53
N LEU A 357 -10.34 2.27 15.71
CA LEU A 357 -11.11 2.27 16.96
C LEU A 357 -11.69 0.88 17.27
N LEU A 358 -12.31 0.20 16.29
CA LEU A 358 -12.84 -1.15 16.47
C LEU A 358 -11.74 -2.17 16.81
N HIS A 359 -10.65 -2.22 16.04
CA HIS A 359 -9.51 -3.12 16.28
C HIS A 359 -8.71 -2.79 17.55
N SER A 360 -8.95 -1.64 18.20
CA SER A 360 -8.37 -1.32 19.51
C SER A 360 -9.12 -1.95 20.69
N VAL A 361 -10.23 -2.64 20.42
CA VAL A 361 -10.98 -3.47 21.38
C VAL A 361 -10.81 -4.94 20.94
N ASP A 362 -10.47 -5.83 21.86
CA ASP A 362 -10.02 -7.20 21.55
C ASP A 362 -10.91 -7.94 20.55
N THR A 363 -10.33 -8.39 19.44
CA THR A 363 -10.95 -9.32 18.48
C THR A 363 -11.04 -10.72 19.07
N SER A 364 -11.89 -10.89 20.09
CA SER A 364 -12.15 -12.16 20.79
C SER A 364 -13.64 -12.41 21.04
N VAL A 365 -14.52 -11.88 20.17
CA VAL A 365 -15.97 -12.15 20.18
C VAL A 365 -16.41 -12.82 18.87
N HIS A 366 -16.17 -14.12 18.76
CA HIS A 366 -16.97 -14.97 17.88
C HIS A 366 -18.25 -15.40 18.61
N MET A 367 -19.37 -15.41 17.88
CA MET A 367 -20.65 -16.03 18.25
C MET A 367 -21.37 -15.50 19.52
N ARG A 368 -22.30 -14.55 19.35
CA ARG A 368 -23.73 -14.72 19.68
C ARG A 368 -24.60 -13.51 19.28
N ASP A 369 -25.90 -13.64 19.54
CA ASP A 369 -27.00 -12.78 19.11
C ASP A 369 -26.93 -11.32 19.61
N ASP A 370 -27.88 -10.53 19.11
CA ASP A 370 -28.02 -9.07 19.22
C ASP A 370 -27.88 -8.43 20.63
N GLU A 371 -27.81 -7.08 20.63
CA GLU A 371 -27.67 -6.17 21.78
C GLU A 371 -26.27 -6.10 22.41
N HIS A 372 -25.36 -5.37 21.76
CA HIS A 372 -24.10 -4.91 22.35
C HIS A 372 -24.01 -3.37 22.32
N ILE A 373 -23.42 -2.77 23.36
CA ILE A 373 -23.22 -1.31 23.48
C ILE A 373 -21.72 -1.01 23.39
N THR A 374 -21.31 -0.41 22.28
CA THR A 374 -19.91 0.04 22.08
C THR A 374 -19.57 1.17 23.05
N MET A 375 -18.49 1.01 23.82
CA MET A 375 -17.96 2.02 24.72
C MET A 375 -16.59 2.51 24.24
N MET A 376 -16.28 3.79 24.49
CA MET A 376 -14.97 4.39 24.22
C MET A 376 -14.47 5.19 25.42
N THR A 377 -13.16 5.44 25.48
CA THR A 377 -12.58 6.32 26.51
C THR A 377 -12.83 7.80 26.17
N LEU A 378 -12.91 8.67 27.18
CA LEU A 378 -13.04 10.12 26.98
C LEU A 378 -11.87 10.73 26.18
N HIS A 379 -10.68 10.11 26.24
CA HIS A 379 -9.50 10.51 25.48
C HIS A 379 -9.68 10.27 23.97
N ASN A 380 -10.37 9.19 23.59
CA ASN A 380 -10.60 8.83 22.19
C ASN A 380 -11.78 9.62 21.56
N ALA A 381 -12.63 10.27 22.36
CA ALA A 381 -13.78 11.05 21.90
C ALA A 381 -13.44 12.44 21.29
N LYS A 382 -12.20 12.64 20.82
CA LYS A 382 -11.71 13.93 20.34
C LYS A 382 -11.87 14.05 18.81
N GLY A 383 -12.93 14.75 18.38
CA GLY A 383 -13.19 15.08 16.97
C GLY A 383 -14.51 14.53 16.41
N VAL A 384 -15.22 13.69 17.17
CA VAL A 384 -16.46 13.01 16.76
C VAL A 384 -17.64 13.37 17.67
N GLU A 385 -18.78 13.77 17.09
CA GLU A 385 -19.97 14.23 17.84
C GLU A 385 -21.17 13.31 17.65
N PHE A 386 -21.96 13.12 18.71
CA PHE A 386 -23.08 12.18 18.78
C PHE A 386 -24.37 12.89 19.23
N PRO A 387 -25.57 12.41 18.80
CA PRO A 387 -26.85 12.95 19.28
C PRO A 387 -26.94 12.96 20.82
N ILE A 388 -26.63 11.81 21.43
CA ILE A 388 -26.65 11.61 22.88
C ILE A 388 -25.30 11.06 23.32
N VAL A 389 -24.75 11.59 24.42
CA VAL A 389 -23.54 11.06 25.08
C VAL A 389 -23.86 10.59 26.49
N ILE A 390 -23.39 9.39 26.84
CA ILE A 390 -23.51 8.81 28.17
C ILE A 390 -22.11 8.66 28.76
N ILE A 391 -21.78 9.45 29.78
CA ILE A 391 -20.49 9.39 30.47
C ILE A 391 -20.68 8.64 31.80
N ILE A 392 -20.11 7.45 31.90
CA ILE A 392 -20.11 6.63 33.11
C ILE A 392 -18.84 6.85 33.94
N GLY A 393 -18.95 6.84 35.26
CA GLY A 393 -17.78 7.01 36.15
C GLY A 393 -17.43 8.46 36.48
N VAL A 394 -18.42 9.36 36.49
CA VAL A 394 -18.27 10.77 36.89
C VAL A 394 -18.26 10.86 38.43
N GLU A 395 -17.26 10.21 39.02
CA GLU A 395 -17.06 9.99 40.46
C GLU A 395 -15.74 10.65 40.92
N GLN A 396 -15.65 11.09 42.18
CA GLN A 396 -14.33 11.42 42.77
C GLN A 396 -13.40 10.21 42.68
N GLU A 397 -12.10 10.47 42.57
CA GLU A 397 -11.02 9.46 42.44
C GLU A 397 -11.04 8.64 41.14
N ASN A 398 -12.13 8.71 40.37
CA ASN A 398 -12.29 8.12 39.03
C ASN A 398 -12.16 9.15 37.91
N LEU A 399 -12.74 10.34 38.10
CA LEU A 399 -12.67 11.49 37.19
C LEU A 399 -12.93 12.77 38.01
N PRO A 400 -11.91 13.48 38.52
CA PRO A 400 -10.49 13.27 38.24
C PRO A 400 -9.95 11.97 38.87
N LEU A 401 -9.08 11.27 38.14
CA LEU A 401 -8.33 10.12 38.62
C LEU A 401 -7.54 10.45 39.89
N TRP A 402 -7.57 9.58 40.90
CA TRP A 402 -6.97 9.83 42.22
C TRP A 402 -5.51 10.29 42.18
N ARG A 403 -4.71 9.77 41.24
CA ARG A 403 -3.28 10.12 41.06
C ARG A 403 -3.04 11.57 40.64
N THR A 404 -4.05 12.24 40.09
CA THR A 404 -3.95 13.63 39.63
C THR A 404 -4.26 14.65 40.72
N LEU A 405 -4.87 14.22 41.84
CA LEU A 405 -5.49 15.11 42.83
C LEU A 405 -4.51 16.10 43.50
N ASP A 406 -3.25 15.72 43.61
CA ASP A 406 -2.18 16.54 44.22
C ASP A 406 -1.59 17.59 43.26
N ASP A 407 -1.88 17.50 41.95
CA ASP A 407 -1.38 18.43 40.92
C ASP A 407 -2.54 19.22 40.28
N PRO A 408 -2.68 20.53 40.59
CA PRO A 408 -3.71 21.38 39.99
C PRO A 408 -3.71 21.45 38.46
N GLN A 409 -2.58 21.20 37.79
CA GLN A 409 -2.51 21.15 36.33
C GLN A 409 -3.11 19.86 35.78
N GLN A 410 -2.82 18.71 36.41
CA GLN A 410 -3.43 17.43 36.02
C GLN A 410 -4.93 17.41 36.32
N VAL A 411 -5.39 17.96 37.44
CA VAL A 411 -6.83 18.16 37.71
C VAL A 411 -7.47 19.08 36.66
N ALA A 412 -6.75 20.06 36.13
CA ALA A 412 -7.26 20.93 35.06
C ALA A 412 -7.37 20.23 33.70
N GLU A 413 -6.45 19.31 33.35
CA GLU A 413 -6.58 18.51 32.12
C GLU A 413 -7.64 17.40 32.28
N GLU A 414 -7.79 16.77 33.44
CA GLU A 414 -8.91 15.85 33.73
C GLU A 414 -10.28 16.56 33.62
N ARG A 415 -10.38 17.81 34.09
CA ARG A 415 -11.56 18.67 33.89
C ARG A 415 -11.81 18.90 32.40
N ARG A 416 -10.75 19.15 31.62
CA ARG A 416 -10.82 19.35 30.18
C ARG A 416 -11.22 18.08 29.43
N VAL A 417 -10.79 16.90 29.88
CA VAL A 417 -11.21 15.60 29.33
C VAL A 417 -12.72 15.39 29.53
N LEU A 418 -13.26 15.72 30.71
CA LEU A 418 -14.72 15.72 30.90
C LEU A 418 -15.43 16.76 30.01
N TYR A 419 -14.90 17.98 29.90
CA TYR A 419 -15.46 19.03 29.03
C TYR A 419 -15.47 18.61 27.55
N VAL A 420 -14.41 17.95 27.08
CA VAL A 420 -14.34 17.35 25.73
C VAL A 420 -15.45 16.32 25.55
N GLY A 421 -15.66 15.41 26.51
CA GLY A 421 -16.76 14.44 26.47
C GLY A 421 -18.16 15.08 26.47
N ILE A 422 -18.38 16.10 27.31
CA ILE A 422 -19.66 16.84 27.36
C ILE A 422 -19.93 17.52 26.03
N THR A 423 -18.93 18.19 25.46
CA THR A 423 -19.02 18.86 24.14
C THR A 423 -19.01 17.90 22.95
N ARG A 424 -19.26 16.59 23.14
CA ARG A 424 -19.61 15.65 22.06
C ARG A 424 -21.10 15.40 21.92
N ALA A 425 -21.93 15.83 22.88
CA ALA A 425 -23.38 15.74 22.75
C ALA A 425 -23.93 16.88 21.89
N LYS A 426 -24.80 16.54 20.92
CA LYS A 426 -25.59 17.51 20.15
C LYS A 426 -26.90 17.85 20.86
N ASP A 427 -27.60 16.84 21.37
CA ASP A 427 -28.95 16.98 21.92
C ASP A 427 -28.99 16.78 23.46
N ALA A 428 -28.28 15.77 23.99
CA ALA A 428 -28.28 15.47 25.42
C ALA A 428 -27.00 14.78 25.94
N VAL A 429 -26.59 15.13 27.15
CA VAL A 429 -25.53 14.44 27.90
C VAL A 429 -26.05 13.88 29.22
N TYR A 430 -25.69 12.63 29.51
CA TYR A 430 -26.02 11.95 30.76
C TYR A 430 -24.74 11.62 31.54
N LEU A 431 -24.61 12.16 32.75
CA LEU A 431 -23.45 11.94 33.63
C LEU A 431 -23.82 10.97 34.75
N PHE A 432 -23.25 9.76 34.72
CA PHE A 432 -23.52 8.69 35.69
C PHE A 432 -22.40 8.57 36.73
N SER A 433 -22.79 8.62 38.01
CA SER A 433 -21.93 8.39 39.17
C SER A 433 -22.45 7.20 39.98
N THR A 434 -21.65 6.15 40.13
CA THR A 434 -22.01 4.96 40.90
C THR A 434 -21.33 5.00 42.28
N ARG A 435 -22.12 4.91 43.36
CA ARG A 435 -21.60 5.07 44.74
C ARG A 435 -20.72 3.91 45.22
N ASN A 436 -20.89 2.71 44.67
CA ASN A 436 -20.14 1.50 45.03
C ASN A 436 -19.96 0.65 43.77
N ARG A 437 -18.72 0.30 43.40
CA ARG A 437 -18.41 -0.49 42.20
C ARG A 437 -18.08 -1.97 42.52
N SER A 438 -18.40 -2.43 43.73
CA SER A 438 -17.94 -3.71 44.30
C SER A 438 -16.42 -3.81 44.46
N ASP A 439 -15.71 -2.68 44.36
CA ASP A 439 -14.26 -2.51 44.60
C ASP A 439 -13.93 -2.29 46.09
N GLY A 440 -14.95 -2.22 46.94
CA GLY A 440 -14.82 -1.97 48.39
C GLY A 440 -14.85 -0.48 48.78
N PHE A 441 -14.86 0.44 47.81
CA PHE A 441 -14.81 1.88 48.07
C PHE A 441 -16.17 2.56 47.87
N LEU A 442 -16.48 3.54 48.71
CA LEU A 442 -17.69 4.37 48.59
C LEU A 442 -17.35 5.73 48.00
N ARG A 443 -17.70 5.92 46.72
CA ARG A 443 -17.36 7.13 45.97
C ARG A 443 -18.50 8.15 45.97
N ASN A 444 -18.14 9.43 46.04
CA ASN A 444 -19.07 10.54 45.84
C ASN A 444 -19.05 10.98 44.35
N PRO A 445 -20.11 11.65 43.84
CA PRO A 445 -20.08 12.24 42.52
C PRO A 445 -18.91 13.22 42.35
N SER A 446 -18.35 13.28 41.14
CA SER A 446 -17.19 14.12 40.81
C SER A 446 -17.44 15.59 41.15
N ARG A 447 -16.38 16.26 41.63
CA ARG A 447 -16.35 17.72 41.79
C ARG A 447 -16.78 18.46 40.52
N PHE A 448 -16.37 17.96 39.34
CA PHE A 448 -16.67 18.61 38.07
C PHE A 448 -18.18 18.64 37.75
N ALA A 449 -18.96 17.66 38.23
CA ALA A 449 -20.43 17.67 38.07
C ALA A 449 -21.13 18.74 38.94
N PHE A 450 -20.44 19.32 39.92
CA PHE A 450 -20.89 20.48 40.70
C PHE A 450 -20.31 21.81 40.19
N GLU A 451 -19.34 21.77 39.26
CA GLU A 451 -18.81 22.95 38.56
C GLU A 451 -19.69 23.34 37.34
N ILE A 452 -20.59 22.46 36.90
CA ILE A 452 -21.60 22.75 35.87
C ILE A 452 -22.68 23.68 36.47
N PRO A 453 -23.04 24.80 35.83
CA PRO A 453 -24.05 25.72 36.35
C PRO A 453 -25.42 25.03 36.55
N PRO A 454 -26.14 25.27 37.68
CA PRO A 454 -27.38 24.57 38.01
C PRO A 454 -28.46 24.59 36.92
N GLU A 455 -28.56 25.68 36.17
CA GLU A 455 -29.49 25.88 35.06
C GLU A 455 -29.28 24.91 33.89
N TYR A 456 -28.11 24.28 33.80
CA TYR A 456 -27.76 23.30 32.75
C TYR A 456 -27.71 21.84 33.25
N ILE A 457 -27.94 21.57 34.54
CA ILE A 457 -27.83 20.21 35.11
C ILE A 457 -29.04 19.78 35.95
N ARG A 458 -29.87 18.90 35.38
CA ARG A 458 -30.95 18.23 36.10
C ARG A 458 -30.41 17.07 36.94
N ARG A 459 -30.45 17.19 38.28
CA ARG A 459 -29.90 16.18 39.20
C ARG A 459 -30.94 15.12 39.55
N ILE A 460 -30.61 13.86 39.28
CA ILE A 460 -31.51 12.72 39.46
C ILE A 460 -30.83 11.61 40.26
N ARG A 461 -31.56 11.02 41.21
CA ARG A 461 -31.18 9.82 41.96
C ARG A 461 -32.08 8.66 41.54
N VAL A 462 -31.47 7.56 41.09
CA VAL A 462 -32.18 6.29 40.88
C VAL A 462 -31.93 5.38 42.08
N GLY A 463 -32.99 4.98 42.76
CA GLY A 463 -32.93 4.02 43.87
C GLY A 463 -32.87 2.56 43.39
N SER A 464 -32.44 1.65 44.26
CA SER A 464 -32.26 0.20 43.96
C SER A 464 -33.52 -0.58 43.55
N LYS A 465 -34.69 0.08 43.47
CA LYS A 465 -35.95 -0.46 42.92
C LYS A 465 -36.45 0.37 41.72
N GLY A 466 -35.53 0.94 40.94
CA GLY A 466 -35.83 1.78 39.76
C GLY A 466 -36.52 3.12 40.07
N ARG A 467 -36.75 3.47 41.34
CA ARG A 467 -37.44 4.71 41.72
C ARG A 467 -36.56 5.92 41.42
N VAL A 468 -37.04 6.76 40.52
CA VAL A 468 -36.43 8.05 40.14
C VAL A 468 -36.87 9.12 41.14
N GLN A 469 -35.91 9.82 41.72
CA GLN A 469 -36.11 10.99 42.58
C GLN A 469 -35.28 12.17 42.04
N GLU A 470 -35.92 13.30 41.79
CA GLU A 470 -35.22 14.55 41.47
C GLU A 470 -34.59 15.16 42.73
N LEU A 471 -33.38 15.72 42.58
CA LEU A 471 -32.62 16.35 43.66
C LEU A 471 -32.52 17.86 43.41
N SER A 472 -32.67 18.64 44.48
CA SER A 472 -32.24 20.05 44.56
C SER A 472 -30.72 20.16 44.53
#